data_AF-A0A2V6WXU7-F1
#
_entry.id   AF-A0A2V6WXU7-F1
#
_cell.length_a   1.000
_cell.length_b   1.000
_cell.length_c   1.000
_cell.angle_alpha   90.00
_cell.angle_beta   90.00
_cell.angle_gamma   90.00
#
_symmetry.space_group_name_H-M   'P 1'
#
loop_
_entity.id
_entity.type
_entity.pdbx_description
1 polymer ?
#
loop_
_entity_poly.entity_id
_entity_poly.type
_entity_poly.pdbx_seq_one_letter_code
_entity_poly.pdbx_strand_id
1 'polypeptide(L)'
;WSEHAAALTPNPAEVSSVHRVPLAELDQPGVPRTVAIPESDRPVIQIPLLSTLIHAPTAAILYQLREVVLHGRPARVAHFGEPVWAWR
;
A
#
# COMPACT_ATOMS: atom_id res chain seq x y z
N TRP A 1 -9.22 19.65 -0.94
CA TRP A 1 -9.92 18.65 -0.11
C TRP A 1 -11.37 19.07 0.00
N SER A 2 -12.32 18.15 -0.22
CA SER A 2 -13.74 18.46 -0.09
C SER A 2 -14.20 18.14 1.33
N GLU A 3 -14.87 19.09 1.97
CA GLU A 3 -15.54 18.90 3.26
C GLU A 3 -16.74 17.94 3.16
N HIS A 4 -17.29 17.75 1.96
CA HIS A 4 -18.32 16.76 1.67
C HIS A 4 -17.74 15.60 0.90
N ALA A 5 -17.71 14.44 1.54
CA ALA A 5 -17.23 13.23 0.89
C ALA A 5 -18.41 12.51 0.22
N ALA A 6 -18.40 12.44 -1.11
CA ALA A 6 -19.44 11.76 -1.87
C ALA A 6 -19.58 10.29 -1.45
N ALA A 7 -20.81 9.78 -1.48
CA ALA A 7 -21.07 8.36 -1.27
C ALA A 7 -20.35 7.54 -2.35
N LEU A 8 -19.65 6.48 -1.93
CA LEU A 8 -18.94 5.59 -2.85
C LEU A 8 -19.91 4.53 -3.38
N THR A 9 -20.06 4.44 -4.70
CA THR A 9 -20.89 3.43 -5.37
C THR A 9 -20.00 2.58 -6.28
N PRO A 10 -19.58 1.38 -5.87
CA PRO A 10 -18.71 0.53 -6.68
C PRO A 10 -19.46 -0.04 -7.88
N ASN A 11 -18.79 -0.15 -9.03
CA ASN A 11 -19.28 -0.92 -10.17
C ASN A 11 -19.11 -2.42 -9.86
N PRO A 12 -20.19 -3.20 -9.69
CA PRO A 12 -20.07 -4.61 -9.28
C PRO A 12 -19.43 -5.50 -10.36
N ALA A 13 -19.35 -5.05 -11.61
CA ALA A 13 -18.68 -5.81 -12.68
C ALA A 13 -17.15 -5.83 -12.54
N GLU A 14 -16.57 -4.87 -11.81
CA GLU A 14 -15.12 -4.64 -11.77
C GLU A 14 -14.58 -4.46 -10.35
N VAL A 15 -15.38 -3.89 -9.44
CA VAL A 15 -14.98 -3.49 -8.09
C VAL A 15 -15.68 -4.36 -7.06
N SER A 16 -14.93 -5.32 -6.51
CA SER A 16 -15.42 -6.22 -5.46
C SER A 16 -15.74 -5.50 -4.15
N SER A 17 -14.93 -4.50 -3.77
CA SER A 17 -15.18 -3.70 -2.57
C SER A 17 -14.49 -2.34 -2.65
N VAL A 18 -15.00 -1.36 -1.90
CA VAL A 18 -14.42 -0.03 -1.77
C VAL A 18 -14.34 0.35 -0.30
N HIS A 19 -13.21 0.92 0.12
CA HIS A 19 -12.92 1.21 1.51
C HIS A 19 -12.40 2.63 1.68
N ARG A 20 -12.68 3.23 2.83
CA ARG A 20 -12.09 4.49 3.28
C ARG A 20 -11.18 4.19 4.46
N VAL A 21 -9.91 4.46 4.28
CA VAL A 21 -8.87 4.10 5.24
C VAL A 21 -8.26 5.40 5.78
N PRO A 22 -8.25 5.63 7.11
CA PRO A 22 -7.56 6.77 7.69
C PRO A 22 -6.07 6.74 7.39
N LEU A 23 -5.46 7.89 7.07
CA LEU A 23 -4.02 7.97 6.82
C LEU A 23 -3.18 7.52 8.03
N ALA A 24 -3.72 7.66 9.24
CA ALA A 24 -3.09 7.19 10.48
C ALA A 24 -2.86 5.67 10.51
N GLU A 25 -3.59 4.88 9.70
CA GLU A 25 -3.34 3.45 9.54
C GLU A 25 -1.95 3.16 8.96
N LEU A 26 -1.40 4.09 8.16
CA LEU A 26 -0.06 3.95 7.57
C LEU A 26 1.06 4.10 8.61
N ASP A 27 0.77 4.59 9.81
CA ASP A 27 1.73 4.76 10.91
C ASP A 27 1.56 3.75 12.05
N GLN A 28 0.66 2.76 11.88
CA GLN A 28 0.47 1.73 12.89
C GLN A 28 1.74 0.87 13.08
N PRO A 29 1.96 0.34 14.29
CA PRO A 29 3.07 -0.57 14.54
C PRO A 29 3.07 -1.75 13.55
N GLY A 30 4.23 -2.00 12.92
CA GLY A 30 4.37 -3.03 11.89
C GLY A 30 4.04 -2.59 10.47
N VAL A 31 3.78 -1.30 10.23
CA VAL A 31 3.53 -0.71 8.91
C VAL A 31 4.63 0.31 8.54
N PRO A 32 5.26 0.21 7.35
CA PRO A 32 5.25 -0.96 6.46
C PRO A 32 6.08 -2.11 7.05
N ARG A 33 6.00 -3.29 6.42
CA ARG A 33 6.97 -4.36 6.63
C ARG A 33 7.57 -4.82 5.31
N THR A 34 8.74 -5.46 5.40
CA THR A 34 9.41 -6.08 4.25
C THR A 34 9.70 -7.54 4.54
N VAL A 35 9.64 -8.38 3.51
CA VAL A 35 10.04 -9.79 3.57
C VAL A 35 11.00 -10.12 2.44
N ALA A 36 12.00 -10.95 2.74
CA ALA A 36 12.88 -11.52 1.71
C ALA A 36 12.22 -12.75 1.10
N ILE A 37 12.46 -12.99 -0.18
CA ILE A 37 12.00 -14.17 -0.91
C ILE A 37 13.18 -14.77 -1.69
N PRO A 38 13.22 -16.10 -1.92
CA PRO A 38 14.33 -16.73 -2.62
C PRO A 38 14.40 -16.37 -4.12
N GLU A 39 13.31 -15.91 -4.73
CA GLU A 39 13.23 -15.61 -6.16
C GLU A 39 13.78 -14.24 -6.54
N SER A 40 14.09 -13.38 -5.57
CA SER A 40 14.50 -11.99 -5.83
C SER A 40 15.29 -11.39 -4.67
N ASP A 41 16.39 -10.69 -5.00
CA ASP A 41 17.16 -9.90 -4.05
C ASP A 41 16.44 -8.62 -3.59
N ARG A 42 15.41 -8.19 -4.33
CA ARG A 42 14.57 -7.05 -3.94
C ARG A 42 13.61 -7.47 -2.82
N PRO A 43 13.59 -6.78 -1.67
CA PRO A 43 12.66 -7.08 -0.59
C PRO A 43 11.23 -6.80 -1.03
N VAL A 44 10.31 -7.71 -0.72
CA VAL A 44 8.88 -7.52 -0.99
C VAL A 44 8.29 -6.64 0.11
N ILE A 45 7.78 -5.47 -0.27
CA ILE A 45 7.08 -4.57 0.65
C ILE A 45 5.64 -5.00 0.84
N GLN A 46 5.16 -4.90 2.08
CA GLN A 46 3.78 -5.18 2.46
C GLN A 46 3.26 -4.08 3.38
N ILE A 47 2.01 -3.67 3.15
CA ILE A 47 1.25 -2.82 4.07
C ILE A 47 0.07 -3.63 4.59
N PRO A 48 0.13 -4.09 5.86
CA PRO A 48 -1.01 -4.66 6.55
C PRO A 48 -2.14 -3.62 6.62
N LEU A 49 -3.30 -3.93 6.04
CA LEU A 49 -4.45 -3.05 6.01
C LEU A 49 -5.74 -3.86 5.81
N LEU A 50 -6.83 -3.49 6.49
CA LEU A 50 -8.15 -4.12 6.31
C LEU A 50 -8.10 -5.66 6.44
N SER A 51 -7.30 -6.18 7.37
CA SER A 51 -7.04 -7.62 7.55
C SER A 51 -6.45 -8.33 6.33
N THR A 52 -5.82 -7.57 5.42
CA THR A 52 -5.12 -8.06 4.23
C THR A 52 -3.68 -7.55 4.20
N LEU A 53 -2.89 -8.07 3.25
CA LEU A 53 -1.58 -7.53 2.93
C LEU A 53 -1.65 -6.88 1.55
N ILE A 54 -1.47 -5.57 1.50
CA ILE A 54 -1.27 -4.86 0.23
C ILE A 54 0.19 -5.04 -0.18
N HIS A 55 0.42 -5.43 -1.42
CA HIS A 55 1.76 -5.64 -1.99
C HIS A 55 2.13 -4.52 -2.98
N ALA A 56 3.39 -4.47 -3.39
CA ALA A 56 3.80 -3.65 -4.53
C ALA A 56 2.99 -4.03 -5.80
N PRO A 57 2.71 -3.08 -6.70
CA PRO A 57 3.20 -1.69 -6.68
C PRO A 57 2.44 -0.77 -5.70
N THR A 58 1.21 -1.11 -5.31
CA THR A 58 0.36 -0.26 -4.46
C THR A 58 0.98 0.04 -3.10
N ALA A 59 1.56 -0.96 -2.43
CA ALA A 59 2.21 -0.76 -1.13
C ALA A 59 3.42 0.17 -1.20
N ALA A 60 4.17 0.12 -2.31
CA ALA A 60 5.30 1.03 -2.52
C ALA A 60 4.83 2.49 -2.65
N ILE A 61 3.72 2.73 -3.35
CA ILE A 61 3.12 4.07 -3.48
C ILE A 61 2.59 4.57 -2.14
N LEU A 62 1.86 3.72 -1.38
CA LEU A 62 1.35 4.07 -0.06
C LEU A 62 2.48 4.40 0.93
N TYR A 63 3.57 3.63 0.91
CA TYR A 63 4.77 3.93 1.69
C TYR A 63 5.40 5.26 1.27
N GLN A 64 5.55 5.52 -0.02
CA GLN A 64 6.09 6.80 -0.49
C GLN A 64 5.21 7.98 -0.08
N LEU A 65 3.88 7.83 -0.16
CA LEU A 65 2.93 8.84 0.30
C LEU A 65 3.08 9.10 1.80
N ARG A 66 3.19 8.04 2.61
CA ARG A 66 3.47 8.16 4.04
C ARG A 66 4.74 8.97 4.29
N GLU A 67 5.87 8.56 3.71
CA GLU A 67 7.16 9.21 3.97
C GLU A 67 7.20 10.65 3.48
N VAL A 68 6.76 10.90 2.24
CA VAL A 68 6.88 12.22 1.61
C VAL A 68 5.81 13.18 2.12
N VAL A 69 4.54 12.75 2.17
CA VAL A 69 3.41 13.65 2.45
C VAL A 69 3.16 13.78 3.94
N LEU A 70 3.17 12.68 4.70
CA LEU A 70 2.86 12.73 6.13
C LEU A 70 4.07 13.16 6.96
N HIS A 71 5.26 12.74 6.54
CA HIS A 71 6.48 12.94 7.32
C HIS A 71 7.50 13.90 6.71
N GLY A 72 7.31 14.36 5.48
CA GLY A 72 8.26 15.26 4.81
C GLY A 72 9.63 14.64 4.49
N ARG A 73 9.73 13.29 4.47
CA ARG A 73 10.97 12.55 4.22
C ARG A 73 11.04 12.08 2.77
N PRO A 74 12.14 12.36 2.04
CA PRO A 74 12.35 11.78 0.72
C PRO A 74 12.41 10.26 0.78
N ALA A 75 11.62 9.57 -0.04
CA ALA A 75 11.62 8.10 -0.10
C ALA A 75 11.66 7.61 -1.55
N ARG A 76 12.66 6.79 -1.86
CA ARG A 76 12.76 6.05 -3.13
C ARG A 76 12.19 4.66 -2.92
N VAL A 77 11.37 4.18 -3.86
CA VAL A 77 10.66 2.89 -3.70
C VAL A 77 10.93 1.88 -4.81
N ALA A 78 11.74 2.24 -5.81
CA ALA A 78 12.07 1.38 -6.95
C ALA A 78 12.85 0.11 -6.60
N HIS A 79 13.38 0.03 -5.37
CA HIS A 79 14.13 -1.13 -4.89
C HIS A 79 13.23 -2.22 -4.28
N PHE A 80 11.94 -1.95 -4.04
CA PHE A 80 11.01 -2.96 -3.55
C PHE A 80 10.57 -3.91 -4.68
N GLY A 81 10.39 -5.18 -4.31
CA GLY A 81 9.88 -6.23 -5.18
C GLY A 81 8.41 -6.52 -4.95
N GLU A 82 7.84 -7.29 -5.87
CA GLU A 82 6.48 -7.83 -5.83
C GLU A 82 6.51 -9.32 -5.48
N PRO A 83 5.47 -9.88 -4.83
CA PRO A 83 5.38 -11.31 -4.60
C PRO A 83 5.37 -12.09 -5.92
N VAL A 84 5.85 -13.35 -5.90
CA VAL A 84 6.05 -14.16 -7.11
C VAL A 84 4.79 -14.28 -7.98
N TRP A 85 3.63 -14.43 -7.36
CA TRP A 85 2.35 -14.56 -8.06
C TRP A 85 1.92 -13.31 -8.84
N ALA A 86 2.55 -12.16 -8.62
CA ALA A 86 2.20 -10.91 -9.32
C ALA A 86 2.81 -10.83 -10.73
N TRP A 87 3.85 -11.63 -11.02
CA TRP A 87 4.61 -11.56 -12.27
C TRP A 87 4.93 -12.93 -12.88
N ARG A 88 4.41 -14.00 -12.30
CA ARG A 88 4.46 -15.37 -12.83
C ARG A 88 3.05 -15.91 -12.97
#